data_AF-A0A0S3SVN5-F1
#
_entry.id   AF-A0A0S3SVN5-F1
#
_cell.length_a   1.000
_cell.length_b   1.000
_cell.length_c   1.000
_cell.angle_alpha   90.00
_cell.angle_beta   90.00
_cell.angle_gamma   90.00
#
_symmetry.space_group_name_H-M   'P 1'
#
loop_
_entity.id
_entity.type
_entity.pdbx_description
1 polymer ?
#
loop_
_entity_poly.entity_id
_entity_poly.type
_entity_poly.pdbx_seq_one_letter_code
_entity_poly.pdbx_strand_id
1 'polypeptide(L)'
;MKAITQAVLDNKADLGIIFDTDVDRSAAVDFTGREFNRNRLIALMAAIVLEEHPGTTIVTDSVTSDGLTTFIEKKLGGKHHRFKRGYKNVIDEAIRLV
;
A
#
# COMPACT_ATOMS: atom_id res chain seq x y z
N MET A 1 -14.43 8.03 2.60
CA MET A 1 -13.52 9.00 1.97
C MET A 1 -13.94 10.44 2.14
N LYS A 2 -15.16 10.85 1.75
CA LYS A 2 -15.62 12.25 1.89
C LYS A 2 -15.34 12.89 3.27
N ALA A 3 -15.59 12.17 4.36
CA ALA A 3 -15.36 12.67 5.72
C ALA A 3 -13.88 13.04 5.98
N ILE A 4 -12.94 12.14 5.70
CA ILE A 4 -11.52 12.39 5.92
C ILE A 4 -10.98 13.45 4.95
N THR A 5 -11.42 13.45 3.69
CA THR A 5 -11.05 14.48 2.72
C THR A 5 -11.48 15.88 3.19
N GLN A 6 -12.73 16.01 3.66
CA GLN A 6 -13.22 17.30 4.14
C GLN A 6 -12.45 17.76 5.39
N ALA A 7 -12.19 16.85 6.32
CA ALA A 7 -11.41 17.16 7.52
C ALA A 7 -10.00 17.66 7.17
N VAL A 8 -9.33 17.05 6.19
CA VAL A 8 -8.01 17.51 5.72
C VAL A 8 -8.08 18.92 5.14
N LEU A 9 -9.05 19.18 4.26
CA LEU A 9 -9.20 20.48 3.60
C LEU A 9 -9.58 21.60 4.59
N ASP A 10 -10.51 21.33 5.49
CA ASP A 10 -11.00 22.31 6.47
C ASP A 10 -9.90 22.71 7.47
N ASN A 11 -9.07 21.75 7.87
CA ASN A 11 -8.01 21.97 8.85
C ASN A 11 -6.65 22.29 8.21
N LYS A 12 -6.56 22.31 6.87
CA LYS A 12 -5.30 22.47 6.12
C LYS A 12 -4.22 21.48 6.60
N ALA A 13 -4.63 20.24 6.86
CA ALA A 13 -3.73 19.21 7.34
C ALA A 13 -2.81 18.69 6.23
N ASP A 14 -1.59 18.28 6.58
CA ASP A 14 -0.66 17.69 5.63
C ASP A 14 -1.08 16.28 5.17
N LEU A 15 -1.77 15.55 6.06
CA LEU A 15 -2.16 14.16 5.87
C LEU A 15 -3.45 13.83 6.62
N GLY A 16 -4.32 13.04 5.98
CA GLY A 16 -5.47 12.42 6.64
C GLY A 16 -5.40 10.91 6.56
N ILE A 17 -5.68 10.23 7.68
CA ILE A 17 -5.79 8.78 7.75
C ILE A 17 -7.14 8.43 8.35
N ILE A 18 -7.81 7.43 7.77
CA ILE A 18 -9.05 6.88 8.30
C ILE A 18 -8.96 5.36 8.35
N PHE A 19 -9.55 4.79 9.39
CA PHE A 19 -9.63 3.36 9.61
C PHE A 19 -11.06 2.88 9.52
N ASP A 20 -11.22 1.59 9.29
CA ASP A 20 -12.48 0.91 9.59
C ASP A 20 -12.62 0.61 11.09
N THR A 21 -13.69 -0.08 11.45
CA THR A 21 -14.11 -0.27 12.85
C THR A 21 -13.16 -1.11 13.70
N ASP A 22 -12.49 -2.08 13.08
CA ASP A 22 -11.56 -3.02 13.70
C ASP A 22 -10.09 -2.70 13.39
N VAL A 23 -9.84 -1.60 12.66
CA VAL A 23 -8.51 -1.01 12.45
C VAL A 23 -7.56 -1.94 11.68
N ASP A 24 -8.11 -2.86 10.89
CA ASP A 24 -7.33 -3.75 10.01
C ASP A 24 -7.17 -3.17 8.60
N ARG A 25 -7.98 -2.14 8.27
CA ARG A 25 -7.93 -1.43 6.99
C ARG A 25 -7.79 0.06 7.22
N SER A 26 -6.91 0.65 6.43
CA SER A 26 -6.71 2.10 6.39
C SER A 26 -6.90 2.65 4.98
N ALA A 27 -7.36 3.88 4.91
CA ALA A 27 -7.28 4.71 3.73
C ALA A 27 -6.69 6.07 4.10
N ALA A 28 -6.07 6.73 3.14
CA ALA A 28 -5.40 7.98 3.44
C ALA A 28 -5.44 8.97 2.28
N VAL A 29 -5.33 10.25 2.64
CA VAL A 29 -5.61 11.43 1.82
C VAL A 29 -4.53 12.46 2.02
N ASP A 30 -4.05 13.06 0.94
CA ASP A 30 -3.00 14.08 0.99
C ASP A 30 -3.59 15.46 1.27
N PHE A 31 -2.74 16.45 1.51
CA PHE A 31 -3.13 17.84 1.76
C PHE A 31 -4.02 18.46 0.67
N THR A 32 -4.04 17.90 -0.56
CA THR A 32 -4.91 18.36 -1.66
C THR A 32 -6.30 17.74 -1.60
N GLY A 33 -6.55 16.82 -0.67
CA GLY A 33 -7.76 16.03 -0.61
C GLY A 33 -7.74 14.80 -1.52
N ARG A 34 -6.59 14.49 -2.15
CA ARG A 34 -6.47 13.36 -3.07
C ARG A 34 -6.18 12.07 -2.31
N GLU A 35 -6.94 11.03 -2.64
CA GLU A 35 -6.80 9.71 -2.03
C GLU A 35 -5.58 8.94 -2.56
N PHE A 36 -4.88 8.25 -1.66
CA PHE A 36 -3.82 7.29 -1.97
C PHE A 36 -4.14 5.90 -1.42
N ASN A 37 -4.99 5.17 -2.15
CA ASN A 37 -5.44 3.82 -1.80
C ASN A 37 -4.99 2.76 -2.83
N ARG A 38 -5.14 1.47 -2.48
CA ARG A 38 -4.83 0.30 -3.33
C ARG A 38 -3.35 0.28 -3.75
N ASN A 39 -3.08 0.23 -5.06
CA ASN A 39 -1.72 0.17 -5.61
C ASN A 39 -0.82 1.31 -5.10
N ARG A 40 -1.35 2.52 -4.86
CA ARG A 40 -0.54 3.65 -4.35
C ARG A 40 -0.06 3.42 -2.92
N LEU A 41 -0.93 2.90 -2.07
CA LEU A 41 -0.57 2.57 -0.69
C LEU A 41 0.44 1.43 -0.65
N ILE A 42 0.23 0.39 -1.45
CA ILE A 42 1.20 -0.72 -1.56
C ILE A 42 2.54 -0.21 -2.08
N ALA A 43 2.55 0.67 -3.09
CA ALA A 43 3.78 1.27 -3.61
C ALA A 43 4.53 2.07 -2.54
N LEU A 44 3.82 2.86 -1.72
CA LEU A 44 4.42 3.60 -0.61
C LEU A 44 5.04 2.65 0.43
N MET A 45 4.28 1.63 0.87
CA MET A 45 4.78 0.65 1.83
C MET A 45 5.98 -0.13 1.28
N ALA A 46 5.94 -0.52 0.01
CA ALA A 46 7.05 -1.19 -0.67
C ALA A 46 8.30 -0.31 -0.73
N ALA A 47 8.16 1.01 -0.97
CA ALA A 47 9.28 1.93 -0.97
C ALA A 47 9.96 2.01 0.40
N ILE A 48 9.18 2.12 1.48
CA ILE A 48 9.69 2.15 2.86
C ILE A 48 10.40 0.83 3.19
N VAL A 49 9.74 -0.31 2.94
CA VAL A 49 10.29 -1.63 3.28
C VAL A 49 11.55 -1.95 2.47
N LEU A 50 11.61 -1.57 1.19
CA LEU A 50 12.78 -1.83 0.34
C LEU A 50 13.96 -0.89 0.63
N GLU A 51 13.71 0.26 1.25
CA GLU A 51 14.77 1.12 1.79
C GLU A 51 15.47 0.44 2.99
N GLU A 52 14.69 -0.16 3.90
CA GLU A 52 15.20 -0.86 5.08
C GLU A 52 15.73 -2.28 4.76
N HIS A 53 15.12 -2.96 3.79
CA HIS A 53 15.42 -4.33 3.38
C HIS A 53 15.58 -4.46 1.85
N PRO A 54 16.71 -3.99 1.29
CA PRO A 54 16.93 -3.97 -0.15
C PRO A 54 16.80 -5.35 -0.80
N GLY A 55 16.13 -5.41 -1.95
CA GLY A 55 16.02 -6.63 -2.77
C GLY A 55 15.05 -7.69 -2.22
N THR A 56 14.33 -7.40 -1.14
CA THR A 56 13.33 -8.33 -0.58
C THR A 56 12.12 -8.53 -1.50
N THR A 57 11.29 -9.51 -1.15
CA THR A 57 10.07 -9.85 -1.89
C THR A 57 8.86 -9.15 -1.28
N ILE A 58 8.10 -8.44 -2.12
CA ILE A 58 6.80 -7.85 -1.77
C ILE A 58 5.71 -8.78 -2.30
N VAL A 59 4.99 -9.44 -1.39
CA VAL A 59 3.86 -10.31 -1.74
C VAL A 59 2.58 -9.49 -1.81
N THR A 60 1.82 -9.61 -2.89
CA THR A 60 0.52 -8.95 -3.05
C THR A 60 -0.54 -9.89 -3.59
N ASP A 61 -1.80 -9.46 -3.56
CA ASP A 61 -2.87 -10.21 -4.22
C ASP A 61 -2.83 -10.10 -5.75
N SER A 62 -3.63 -10.95 -6.40
CA SER A 62 -3.67 -11.09 -7.85
C SER A 62 -4.28 -9.89 -8.58
N VAL A 63 -4.87 -8.91 -7.87
CA VAL A 63 -5.57 -7.78 -8.50
C VAL A 63 -4.71 -6.51 -8.56
N THR A 64 -3.44 -6.59 -8.15
CA THR A 64 -2.49 -5.49 -8.28
C THR A 64 -2.05 -5.28 -9.73
N SER A 65 -1.72 -4.03 -10.08
CA SER A 65 -1.45 -3.65 -11.46
C SER A 65 -0.03 -4.00 -11.93
N ASP A 66 0.14 -4.11 -13.24
CA ASP A 66 1.47 -4.25 -13.86
C ASP A 66 2.34 -3.00 -13.62
N GLY A 67 1.70 -1.83 -13.47
CA GLY A 67 2.39 -0.60 -13.08
C GLY A 67 3.03 -0.71 -11.68
N LEU A 68 2.35 -1.34 -10.72
CA LEU A 68 2.92 -1.61 -9.41
C LEU A 68 4.10 -2.57 -9.50
N THR A 69 3.98 -3.63 -10.30
CA THR A 69 5.08 -4.58 -10.56
C THR A 69 6.30 -3.86 -11.11
N THR A 70 6.10 -3.03 -12.13
CA THR A 70 7.17 -2.26 -12.78
C THR A 70 7.83 -1.32 -11.78
N PHE A 71 7.04 -0.65 -10.94
CA PHE A 71 7.56 0.24 -9.92
C PHE A 71 8.43 -0.52 -8.90
N ILE A 72 7.93 -1.60 -8.33
CA ILE A 72 8.65 -2.40 -7.33
C ILE A 72 9.96 -2.97 -7.92
N GLU A 73 9.89 -3.58 -9.10
CA GLU A 73 11.05 -4.28 -9.66
C GLU A 73 12.06 -3.36 -10.34
N LYS A 74 11.59 -2.36 -11.10
CA LYS A 74 12.46 -1.55 -11.96
C LYS A 74 12.87 -0.24 -11.31
N LYS A 75 12.08 0.30 -10.38
CA LYS A 75 12.40 1.56 -9.69
C LYS A 75 12.95 1.31 -8.29
N LEU A 76 12.36 0.39 -7.53
CA LEU A 76 12.78 0.13 -6.15
C LEU A 76 13.78 -1.04 -6.02
N GLY A 77 13.96 -1.86 -7.06
CA GLY A 77 14.90 -2.98 -7.05
C GLY A 77 14.46 -4.17 -6.18
N GLY A 78 13.19 -4.23 -5.79
CA GLY A 78 12.60 -5.37 -5.08
C GLY A 78 12.13 -6.49 -6.02
N LYS A 79 11.52 -7.53 -5.44
CA LYS A 79 10.85 -8.60 -6.20
C LYS A 79 9.35 -8.54 -5.94
N HIS A 80 8.53 -8.44 -6.97
CA HIS A 80 7.08 -8.43 -6.79
C HIS A 80 6.52 -9.85 -6.97
N HIS A 81 5.89 -10.40 -5.93
CA HIS A 81 5.26 -11.71 -5.98
C HIS A 81 3.73 -11.59 -5.88
N ARG A 82 3.05 -11.62 -7.03
CA ARG A 82 1.59 -11.66 -7.07
C ARG A 82 1.08 -13.06 -6.77
N PHE A 83 0.18 -13.17 -5.80
CA PHE A 83 -0.37 -14.44 -5.34
C PHE A 83 -1.90 -14.43 -5.30
N LYS A 84 -2.51 -15.53 -4.83
CA LYS A 84 -3.96 -15.68 -4.69
C LYS A 84 -4.55 -14.58 -3.80
N ARG A 85 -5.70 -14.06 -4.22
CA ARG A 85 -6.42 -13.02 -3.48
C ARG A 85 -6.86 -13.48 -2.09
N GLY A 86 -6.88 -12.54 -1.15
CA GLY A 86 -7.28 -12.74 0.25
C GLY A 86 -6.10 -12.54 1.19
N TYR A 87 -6.29 -11.74 2.26
CA TYR A 87 -5.19 -11.35 3.15
C TYR A 87 -4.46 -12.56 3.74
N LYS A 88 -5.18 -13.61 4.12
CA LYS A 88 -4.59 -14.85 4.64
C LYS A 88 -3.67 -15.52 3.62
N ASN A 89 -4.08 -15.61 2.36
CA ASN A 89 -3.25 -16.20 1.30
C ASN A 89 -1.96 -15.41 1.10
N VAL A 90 -2.02 -14.08 1.16
CA VAL A 90 -0.86 -13.20 1.02
C VAL A 90 0.11 -13.38 2.19
N ILE A 91 -0.40 -13.42 3.42
CA ILE A 91 0.41 -13.60 4.64
C ILE A 91 1.06 -14.99 4.66
N ASP A 92 0.27 -16.04 4.45
CA ASP A 92 0.78 -17.41 4.47
C ASP A 92 1.85 -17.61 3.38
N GLU A 93 1.67 -16.99 2.20
CA GLU A 93 2.65 -17.02 1.13
C GLU A 93 3.92 -16.26 1.48
N ALA A 94 3.81 -15.09 2.11
CA ALA A 94 4.97 -14.34 2.59
C ALA A 94 5.79 -15.15 3.59
N ILE A 95 5.14 -15.87 4.52
CA ILE A 95 5.81 -16.76 5.47
C ILE A 95 6.48 -17.93 4.76
N ARG A 96 5.82 -18.52 3.75
CA ARG A 96 6.36 -19.68 3.00
C ARG A 96 7.63 -19.35 2.19
N LEU A 97 7.82 -18.09 1.81
CA LEU A 97 8.96 -17.64 1.00
C LEU A 97 10.21 -17.30 1.84
N VAL A 98 10.11 -17.30 3.17
CA VAL A 98 11.23 -17.10 4.11
C VAL A 98 11.76 -18.46 4.56
#